data_AF-A0ABD3WIW5-F1
#
_entry.id   AF-A0ABD3WIW5-F1
#
_cell.length_a   1.000
_cell.length_b   1.000
_cell.length_c   1.000
_cell.angle_alpha   90.00
_cell.angle_beta   90.00
_cell.angle_gamma   90.00
#
_symmetry.space_group_name_H-M   'P 1'
#
loop_
_entity.id
_entity.type
_entity.pdbx_description
1 polymer ?
#
loop_
_entity_poly.entity_id
_entity_poly.type
_entity_poly.pdbx_seq_one_letter_code
_entity_poly.pdbx_strand_id
1 'polypeptide(L)'
;MFSLKFRKDESAFAYHGHRVKVYDNNLPALNSAYSKLDEDMKQLRDEGLLLHKRFIGQVLFMGRLEETVNDADFIFEAVIEDLEVKKDLLERVSHLCKPDAVIASNTLRLSISDVAERAINKERVIGVRFLFPVYYIPEVEIKLGSETSAATLEKVRVVLERMGKTLFFRSGEEPLILSEDQREERKNARLEQIKITSGVDFHLSNGIPMLSHRGNVAPLQDDIRRLNSVEIDHDCAICLDRLRDCLLQPCHHMVTCCNCASLLINRRDGCPICRQNITEIIRVYHS
;
A
#
# COMPACT_ATOMS: atom_id res chain seq x y z
N MET A 1 -13.23 6.31 -7.41
CA MET A 1 -12.68 5.52 -6.30
C MET A 1 -13.73 5.48 -5.20
N PHE A 2 -13.92 4.38 -4.49
CA PHE A 2 -15.14 4.15 -3.69
C PHE A 2 -14.76 3.74 -2.29
N SER A 3 -15.59 4.11 -1.33
CA SER A 3 -15.48 3.73 0.06
C SER A 3 -16.86 3.26 0.56
N LEU A 4 -16.89 2.07 1.17
CA LEU A 4 -18.11 1.43 1.68
C LEU A 4 -18.32 1.62 3.19
N LYS A 5 -17.59 2.56 3.81
CA LYS A 5 -17.87 3.09 5.14
C LYS A 5 -17.06 4.37 5.37
N PHE A 6 -17.60 5.34 6.10
CA PHE A 6 -16.87 6.59 6.36
C PHE A 6 -16.13 6.55 7.71
N ARG A 7 -14.83 6.25 7.69
CA ARG A 7 -13.87 6.49 8.77
C ARG A 7 -12.87 7.57 8.32
N LYS A 8 -11.82 7.82 9.11
CA LYS A 8 -10.79 8.83 8.80
C LYS A 8 -9.84 8.40 7.66
N ASP A 9 -10.08 7.22 7.08
CA ASP A 9 -9.15 6.50 6.23
C ASP A 9 -9.43 6.82 4.76
N GLU A 10 -10.72 7.01 4.43
CA GLU A 10 -11.22 7.07 3.07
C GLU A 10 -11.21 8.49 2.48
N SER A 11 -11.09 9.49 3.34
CA SER A 11 -10.83 10.89 3.01
C SER A 11 -9.46 11.09 2.35
N ALA A 12 -8.48 10.21 2.61
CA ALA A 12 -7.15 10.27 2.02
C ALA A 12 -7.19 10.29 0.48
N PHE A 13 -8.10 9.55 -0.15
CA PHE A 13 -8.26 9.53 -1.60
C PHE A 13 -8.87 10.84 -2.14
N ALA A 14 -9.84 11.41 -1.42
CA ALA A 14 -10.44 12.69 -1.79
C ALA A 14 -9.40 13.82 -1.75
N TYR A 15 -8.45 13.79 -0.82
CA TYR A 15 -7.38 14.79 -0.73
C TYR A 15 -6.35 14.75 -1.86
N HIS A 16 -6.28 13.65 -2.61
CA HIS A 16 -5.41 13.50 -3.76
C HIS A 16 -6.16 13.73 -5.09
N GLY A 17 -7.30 14.45 -5.04
CA GLY A 17 -8.04 14.86 -6.24
C GLY A 17 -8.95 13.79 -6.85
N HIS A 18 -9.08 12.62 -6.23
CA HIS A 18 -9.95 11.56 -6.77
C HIS A 18 -11.43 11.85 -6.50
N ARG A 19 -12.29 11.56 -7.48
CA ARG A 19 -13.74 11.49 -7.25
C ARG A 19 -14.05 10.28 -6.37
N VAL A 20 -14.59 10.54 -5.18
CA VAL A 20 -14.92 9.53 -4.18
C VAL A 20 -16.43 9.42 -4.03
N LYS A 21 -17.01 8.23 -4.21
CA LYS A 21 -18.38 7.97 -3.78
C LYS A 21 -18.37 7.15 -2.48
N VAL A 22 -19.18 7.57 -1.52
CA VAL A 22 -19.31 6.98 -0.20
C VAL A 22 -20.69 6.38 -0.04
N TYR A 23 -20.74 5.14 0.44
CA TYR A 23 -21.98 4.46 0.80
C TYR A 23 -21.89 3.92 2.23
N ASP A 24 -22.99 4.01 2.96
CA ASP A 24 -23.19 3.37 4.26
C ASP A 24 -24.68 3.00 4.36
N ASN A 25 -25.01 1.84 4.93
CA ASN A 25 -26.40 1.45 5.15
C ASN A 25 -27.06 2.22 6.31
N ASN A 26 -26.25 2.90 7.14
CA ASN A 26 -26.69 3.77 8.21
C ASN A 26 -26.73 5.23 7.71
N LEU A 27 -27.91 5.67 7.29
CA LEU A 27 -28.13 7.05 6.80
C LEU A 27 -27.73 8.13 7.82
N PRO A 28 -28.04 8.02 9.13
CA PRO A 28 -27.49 8.94 10.13
C PRO A 28 -25.96 9.03 10.14
N ALA A 29 -25.26 7.88 10.03
CA ALA A 29 -23.80 7.87 9.97
C ALA A 29 -23.30 8.56 8.69
N LEU A 30 -23.92 8.27 7.54
CA LEU A 30 -23.62 8.88 6.26
C LEU A 30 -23.82 10.41 6.27
N ASN A 31 -24.89 10.90 6.89
CA ASN A 31 -25.14 12.33 7.04
C ASN A 31 -24.09 12.99 7.96
N SER A 32 -23.70 12.32 9.04
CA SER A 32 -22.66 12.83 9.96
C SER A 32 -21.27 12.86 9.34
N ALA A 33 -21.01 11.98 8.37
CA ALA A 33 -19.72 11.86 7.69
C ALA A 33 -19.35 13.13 6.93
N TYR A 34 -20.33 13.80 6.32
CA TYR A 34 -20.13 15.08 5.64
C TYR A 34 -19.56 16.15 6.58
N SER A 35 -20.15 16.32 7.76
CA SER A 35 -19.68 17.32 8.73
C SER A 35 -18.28 16.98 9.26
N LYS A 36 -18.00 15.70 9.53
CA LYS A 36 -16.68 15.24 9.97
C LYS A 36 -15.60 15.49 8.93
N LEU A 37 -15.91 15.31 7.65
CA LEU A 37 -15.00 15.67 6.56
C LEU A 37 -14.63 17.15 6.59
N ASP A 38 -15.63 18.03 6.77
CA ASP A 38 -15.38 19.46 6.78
C ASP A 38 -14.53 19.89 7.98
N GLU A 39 -14.73 19.26 9.14
CA GLU A 39 -13.91 19.45 10.34
C GLU A 39 -12.47 18.95 10.14
N ASP A 40 -12.29 17.71 9.68
CA ASP A 40 -10.98 17.14 9.36
C ASP A 40 -10.24 18.03 8.34
N MET A 41 -10.94 18.55 7.33
CA MET A 41 -10.39 19.46 6.33
C MET A 41 -9.92 20.80 6.89
N LYS A 42 -10.61 21.33 7.91
CA LYS A 42 -10.17 22.56 8.59
C LYS A 42 -8.91 22.28 9.39
N GLN A 43 -8.92 21.21 10.17
CA GLN A 43 -7.76 20.80 10.96
C GLN A 43 -6.52 20.57 10.09
N LEU A 44 -6.65 19.81 8.99
CA LEU A 44 -5.52 19.53 8.09
C LEU A 44 -5.00 20.78 7.37
N ARG A 45 -5.86 21.78 7.14
CA ARG A 45 -5.44 23.10 6.63
C ARG A 45 -4.68 23.89 7.67
N ASP A 46 -5.17 23.92 8.91
CA ASP A 46 -4.52 24.62 10.02
C ASP A 46 -3.15 24.02 10.33
N GLU A 47 -3.02 22.70 10.19
CA GLU A 47 -1.74 21.98 10.34
C GLU A 47 -0.82 22.09 9.10
N GLY A 48 -1.25 22.79 8.04
CA GLY A 48 -0.43 23.01 6.84
C GLY A 48 -0.25 21.79 5.93
N LEU A 49 -1.03 20.72 6.16
CA LEU A 49 -0.96 19.48 5.38
C LEU A 49 -1.73 19.57 4.06
N LEU A 50 -2.72 20.45 3.98
CA LEU A 50 -3.47 20.75 2.77
C LEU A 50 -3.04 22.11 2.19
N LEU A 51 -1.90 22.13 1.49
CA LEU A 51 -1.29 23.35 0.94
C LEU A 51 -2.07 23.95 -0.26
N HIS A 52 -2.94 23.18 -0.91
CA HIS A 52 -3.70 23.64 -2.08
C HIS A 52 -5.21 23.50 -1.89
N LYS A 53 -5.93 24.65 -1.90
CA LYS A 53 -7.41 24.71 -1.84
C LYS A 53 -8.12 23.99 -3.00
N ARG A 54 -7.41 23.67 -4.09
CA ARG A 54 -7.97 23.14 -5.36
C ARG A 54 -7.92 21.61 -5.49
N PHE A 55 -7.27 20.89 -4.58
CA PHE A 55 -6.98 19.45 -4.74
C PHE A 55 -7.98 18.50 -4.09
N ILE A 56 -9.13 19.01 -3.65
CA ILE A 56 -10.15 18.19 -3.02
C ILE A 56 -11.02 17.61 -4.12
N GLY A 57 -10.84 16.33 -4.39
CA GLY A 57 -11.69 15.57 -5.28
C GLY A 57 -13.13 15.58 -4.79
N GLN A 58 -14.08 15.46 -5.72
CA GLN A 58 -15.50 15.50 -5.38
C GLN A 58 -15.87 14.29 -4.53
N VAL A 59 -16.40 14.52 -3.33
CA VAL A 59 -16.98 13.48 -2.47
C VAL A 59 -18.50 13.48 -2.65
N LEU A 60 -19.05 12.33 -3.05
CA LEU A 60 -20.49 12.12 -3.27
C LEU A 60 -21.00 11.07 -2.28
N PHE A 61 -22.04 11.42 -1.53
CA PHE A 61 -22.70 10.50 -0.62
C PHE A 61 -23.88 9.86 -1.32
N MET A 62 -23.88 8.53 -1.40
CA MET A 62 -24.84 7.76 -2.18
C MET A 62 -25.75 6.97 -1.25
N GLY A 63 -27.06 6.95 -1.54
CA GLY A 63 -28.04 6.18 -0.76
C GLY A 63 -28.16 4.71 -1.17
N ARG A 64 -27.54 4.32 -2.29
CA ARG A 64 -27.62 2.96 -2.85
C ARG A 64 -26.25 2.42 -3.23
N LEU A 65 -26.06 1.13 -2.98
CA LEU A 65 -24.81 0.44 -3.27
C LEU A 65 -24.55 0.37 -4.77
N GLU A 66 -25.56 0.06 -5.58
CA GLU A 66 -25.41 -0.12 -7.03
C GLU A 66 -24.91 1.16 -7.70
N GLU A 67 -25.54 2.30 -7.40
CA GLU A 67 -25.16 3.62 -7.92
C GLU A 67 -23.76 4.06 -7.45
N THR A 68 -23.32 3.49 -6.32
CA THR A 68 -21.99 3.72 -5.78
C THR A 68 -20.96 2.97 -6.60
N VAL A 69 -21.09 1.66 -6.79
CA VAL A 69 -20.00 0.83 -7.33
C VAL A 69 -20.00 0.63 -8.86
N ASN A 70 -21.06 1.01 -9.56
CA ASN A 70 -21.23 0.67 -10.98
C ASN A 70 -20.15 1.20 -11.94
N ASP A 71 -19.71 2.45 -11.77
CA ASP A 71 -18.72 3.14 -12.61
C ASP A 71 -17.32 3.09 -11.99
N ALA A 72 -17.10 2.16 -11.06
CA ALA A 72 -15.94 2.13 -10.22
C ALA A 72 -14.68 1.50 -10.80
N ASP A 73 -13.53 2.17 -10.64
CA ASP A 73 -12.22 1.58 -10.97
C ASP A 73 -11.53 0.95 -9.74
N PHE A 74 -11.80 1.48 -8.54
CA PHE A 74 -11.19 1.02 -7.29
C PHE A 74 -12.15 1.18 -6.12
N ILE A 75 -12.51 0.08 -5.48
CA ILE A 75 -13.48 -0.01 -4.38
C ILE A 75 -12.75 -0.35 -3.10
N PHE A 76 -13.05 0.37 -2.03
CA PHE A 76 -12.49 0.16 -0.70
C PHE A 76 -13.60 -0.23 0.27
N GLU A 77 -13.53 -1.43 0.81
CA GLU A 77 -14.48 -1.99 1.76
C GLU A 77 -13.98 -1.82 3.19
N ALA A 78 -14.78 -1.19 4.06
CA ALA A 78 -14.42 -0.87 5.44
C ALA A 78 -15.55 -1.14 6.46
N VAL A 79 -16.34 -2.19 6.23
CA VAL A 79 -17.44 -2.61 7.10
C VAL A 79 -16.96 -3.18 8.43
N ILE A 80 -17.90 -3.70 9.22
CA ILE A 80 -17.54 -4.36 10.48
C ILE A 80 -16.66 -5.58 10.19
N GLU A 81 -15.79 -5.91 11.14
CA GLU A 81 -14.86 -7.03 11.03
C GLU A 81 -15.59 -8.35 11.32
N ASP A 82 -16.52 -8.70 10.43
CA ASP A 82 -17.29 -9.93 10.45
C ASP A 82 -17.16 -10.62 9.08
N LEU A 83 -16.80 -11.90 9.09
CA LEU A 83 -16.47 -12.64 7.88
C LEU A 83 -17.66 -12.80 6.94
N GLU A 84 -18.84 -13.14 7.47
CA GLU A 84 -20.03 -13.37 6.65
C GLU A 84 -20.54 -12.05 6.06
N VAL A 85 -20.54 -10.97 6.85
CA VAL A 85 -20.91 -9.64 6.35
C VAL A 85 -19.99 -9.18 5.22
N LYS A 86 -18.68 -9.44 5.34
CA LYS A 86 -17.72 -9.10 4.27
C LYS A 86 -17.90 -9.98 3.04
N LYS A 87 -18.07 -11.30 3.19
CA LYS A 87 -18.34 -12.21 2.07
C LYS A 87 -19.59 -11.78 1.29
N ASP A 88 -20.71 -11.54 2.00
CA ASP A 88 -21.97 -11.13 1.38
C ASP A 88 -21.84 -9.79 0.65
N LEU A 89 -21.10 -8.84 1.23
CA LEU A 89 -20.87 -7.56 0.60
C LEU A 89 -19.98 -7.69 -0.64
N LEU A 90 -18.87 -8.43 -0.55
CA LEU A 90 -17.94 -8.59 -1.67
C LEU A 90 -18.58 -9.37 -2.81
N GLU A 91 -19.42 -10.37 -2.55
CA GLU A 91 -20.22 -11.05 -3.55
C GLU A 91 -21.08 -10.04 -4.33
N ARG A 92 -21.92 -9.28 -3.63
CA ARG A 92 -22.78 -8.26 -4.24
C ARG A 92 -21.99 -7.21 -5.00
N VAL A 93 -20.94 -6.67 -4.40
CA VAL A 93 -20.09 -5.63 -5.02
C VAL A 93 -19.42 -6.18 -6.26
N SER A 94 -18.91 -7.41 -6.22
CA SER A 94 -18.21 -8.03 -7.34
C SER A 94 -19.10 -8.17 -8.58
N HIS A 95 -20.41 -8.37 -8.40
CA HIS A 95 -21.41 -8.41 -9.47
C HIS A 95 -21.84 -7.03 -9.99
N LEU A 96 -21.85 -6.01 -9.13
CA LEU A 96 -22.38 -4.68 -9.46
C LEU A 96 -21.34 -3.73 -10.07
N CYS A 97 -20.06 -3.95 -9.79
CA CYS A 97 -18.98 -3.09 -10.28
C CYS A 97 -18.45 -3.51 -11.65
N LYS A 98 -17.56 -2.69 -12.22
CA LYS A 98 -16.87 -3.04 -13.46
C LYS A 98 -16.08 -4.36 -13.28
N PRO A 99 -16.00 -5.20 -14.32
CA PRO A 99 -15.31 -6.49 -14.24
C PRO A 99 -13.80 -6.35 -13.96
N ASP A 100 -13.19 -5.21 -14.26
CA ASP A 100 -11.77 -4.90 -14.07
C ASP A 100 -11.48 -4.00 -12.85
N ALA A 101 -12.51 -3.67 -12.07
CA ALA A 101 -12.40 -2.84 -10.86
C ALA A 101 -11.64 -3.57 -9.75
N VAL A 102 -10.68 -2.89 -9.12
CA VAL A 102 -10.00 -3.42 -7.93
C VAL A 102 -10.95 -3.38 -6.73
N ILE A 103 -11.03 -4.47 -5.97
CA ILE A 103 -11.79 -4.55 -4.71
C ILE A 103 -10.80 -4.71 -3.57
N ALA A 104 -10.58 -3.64 -2.82
CA ALA A 104 -9.73 -3.60 -1.65
C ALA A 104 -10.55 -3.79 -0.37
N SER A 105 -10.23 -4.78 0.46
CA SER A 105 -10.84 -4.98 1.78
C SER A 105 -9.92 -4.47 2.88
N ASN A 106 -10.46 -3.63 3.76
CA ASN A 106 -9.84 -3.25 5.01
C ASN A 106 -10.18 -4.31 6.07
N THR A 107 -9.24 -5.24 6.29
CA THR A 107 -9.37 -6.28 7.32
C THR A 107 -8.14 -6.36 8.20
N LEU A 108 -8.39 -6.46 9.49
CA LEU A 108 -7.38 -6.57 10.53
C LEU A 108 -6.84 -8.00 10.65
N ARG A 109 -7.73 -9.00 10.73
CA ARG A 109 -7.36 -10.40 11.04
C ARG A 109 -7.82 -11.41 10.01
N LEU A 110 -8.80 -11.09 9.17
CA LEU A 110 -9.37 -12.06 8.23
C LEU A 110 -8.43 -12.30 7.05
N SER A 111 -8.45 -13.53 6.54
CA SER A 111 -7.79 -13.91 5.28
C SER A 111 -8.53 -13.30 4.10
N ILE A 112 -7.77 -12.76 3.14
CA ILE A 112 -8.35 -12.22 1.90
C ILE A 112 -8.96 -13.34 1.05
N SER A 113 -8.39 -14.55 1.09
CA SER A 113 -8.99 -15.71 0.42
C SER A 113 -10.38 -16.04 0.97
N ASP A 114 -10.56 -15.98 2.30
CA ASP A 114 -11.85 -16.27 2.93
C ASP A 114 -12.85 -15.15 2.65
N VAL A 115 -12.41 -13.89 2.76
CA VAL A 115 -13.25 -12.71 2.48
C VAL A 115 -13.71 -12.69 1.01
N ALA A 116 -12.85 -13.13 0.09
CA ALA A 116 -13.14 -13.19 -1.34
C ALA A 116 -13.88 -14.47 -1.78
N GLU A 117 -14.21 -15.40 -0.89
CA GLU A 117 -14.69 -16.74 -1.24
C GLU A 117 -15.90 -16.74 -2.20
N ARG A 118 -16.85 -15.83 -1.96
CA ARG A 118 -18.09 -15.67 -2.77
C ARG A 118 -17.98 -14.63 -3.89
N ALA A 119 -16.86 -13.91 -3.98
CA ALA A 119 -16.68 -12.88 -5.00
C ALA A 119 -16.44 -13.51 -6.39
N ILE A 120 -16.94 -12.85 -7.44
CA ILE A 120 -16.56 -13.16 -8.82
C ILE A 120 -15.30 -12.39 -9.23
N ASN A 121 -14.47 -13.02 -10.07
CA ASN A 121 -13.16 -12.53 -10.48
C ASN A 121 -12.32 -12.20 -9.23
N LYS A 122 -11.87 -13.22 -8.50
CA LYS A 122 -11.20 -13.05 -7.19
C LYS A 122 -9.80 -12.47 -7.32
N GLU A 123 -9.22 -12.52 -8.53
CA GLU A 123 -7.88 -12.05 -8.84
C GLU A 123 -7.69 -10.53 -8.71
N ARG A 124 -8.79 -9.79 -8.59
CA ARG A 124 -8.87 -8.33 -8.37
C ARG A 124 -9.24 -7.96 -6.94
N VAL A 125 -9.39 -8.95 -6.05
CA VAL A 125 -9.60 -8.72 -4.61
C VAL A 125 -8.25 -8.68 -3.89
N ILE A 126 -8.05 -7.69 -3.03
CA ILE A 126 -6.81 -7.47 -2.29
C ILE A 126 -7.10 -6.88 -0.91
N GLY A 127 -6.25 -7.16 0.08
CA GLY A 127 -6.30 -6.49 1.37
C GLY A 127 -5.49 -5.21 1.37
N VAL A 128 -6.11 -4.09 1.75
CA VAL A 128 -5.44 -2.79 1.90
C VAL A 128 -5.85 -2.20 3.23
N ARG A 129 -4.90 -2.07 4.15
CA ARG A 129 -5.15 -1.55 5.49
C ARG A 129 -4.27 -0.35 5.77
N PHE A 130 -4.90 0.80 5.95
CA PHE A 130 -4.22 2.00 6.41
C PHE A 130 -3.95 1.91 7.92
N LEU A 131 -2.78 2.38 8.33
CA LEU A 131 -2.47 2.57 9.75
C LEU A 131 -3.05 3.92 10.21
N PHE A 132 -3.57 3.96 11.44
CA PHE A 132 -4.21 5.16 11.98
C PHE A 132 -3.23 6.00 12.83
N PRO A 133 -3.16 7.33 12.63
CA PRO A 133 -4.04 8.14 11.78
C PRO A 133 -3.53 8.31 10.33
N VAL A 134 -4.44 8.08 9.37
CA VAL A 134 -4.09 7.87 7.95
C VAL A 134 -3.37 9.04 7.29
N TYR A 135 -3.61 10.28 7.70
CA TYR A 135 -2.93 11.45 7.11
C TYR A 135 -1.44 11.50 7.42
N TYR A 136 -1.07 11.07 8.62
CA TYR A 136 0.29 11.17 9.12
C TYR A 136 1.10 9.93 8.86
N ILE A 137 0.43 8.79 8.72
CA ILE A 137 1.09 7.49 8.59
C ILE A 137 1.12 7.11 7.10
N PRO A 138 2.31 7.17 6.44
CA PRO A 138 2.44 6.80 5.04
C PRO A 138 2.32 5.29 4.81
N GLU A 139 2.55 4.47 5.83
CA GLU A 139 2.57 3.02 5.71
C GLU A 139 1.15 2.44 5.53
N VAL A 140 1.04 1.56 4.52
CA VAL A 140 -0.18 0.83 4.18
C VAL A 140 0.16 -0.65 4.12
N GLU A 141 -0.53 -1.45 4.93
CA GLU A 141 -0.36 -2.89 4.95
C GLU A 141 -1.12 -3.51 3.77
N ILE A 142 -0.44 -4.36 3.03
CA ILE A 142 -1.03 -5.15 1.94
C ILE A 142 -1.14 -6.61 2.34
N LYS A 143 -2.31 -7.19 2.08
CA LYS A 143 -2.55 -8.63 2.21
C LYS A 143 -3.00 -9.19 0.86
N LEU A 144 -2.39 -10.29 0.44
CA LEU A 144 -2.75 -10.98 -0.78
C LEU A 144 -3.61 -12.19 -0.44
N GLY A 145 -4.66 -12.42 -1.23
CA GLY A 145 -5.33 -13.71 -1.27
C GLY A 145 -4.58 -14.66 -2.21
N SER A 146 -4.89 -15.95 -2.11
CA SER A 146 -4.33 -17.00 -2.98
C SER A 146 -4.58 -16.76 -4.47
N GLU A 147 -5.66 -16.06 -4.81
CA GLU A 147 -6.05 -15.77 -6.20
C GLU A 147 -5.65 -14.37 -6.66
N THR A 148 -5.24 -13.48 -5.75
CA THR A 148 -4.90 -12.08 -6.09
C THR A 148 -3.80 -12.02 -7.14
N SER A 149 -4.07 -11.38 -8.28
CA SER A 149 -3.09 -11.27 -9.37
C SER A 149 -2.02 -10.23 -9.09
N ALA A 150 -0.84 -10.44 -9.68
CA ALA A 150 0.24 -9.44 -9.69
C ALA A 150 -0.21 -8.11 -10.35
N ALA A 151 -1.09 -8.17 -11.36
CA ALA A 151 -1.63 -6.99 -12.01
C ALA A 151 -2.47 -6.13 -11.05
N THR A 152 -3.24 -6.77 -10.17
CA THR A 152 -4.02 -6.08 -9.13
C THR A 152 -3.11 -5.41 -8.10
N LEU A 153 -2.08 -6.11 -7.63
CA LEU A 153 -1.08 -5.55 -6.73
C LEU A 153 -0.40 -4.32 -7.36
N GLU A 154 -0.04 -4.40 -8.63
CA GLU A 154 0.60 -3.30 -9.35
C GLU A 154 -0.33 -2.08 -9.50
N LYS A 155 -1.61 -2.30 -9.85
CA LYS A 155 -2.63 -1.23 -9.88
C LYS A 155 -2.73 -0.52 -8.52
N VAL A 156 -2.76 -1.30 -7.43
CA VAL A 156 -2.86 -0.77 -6.06
C VAL A 156 -1.60 0.00 -5.68
N ARG A 157 -0.42 -0.53 -6.02
CA ARG A 157 0.88 0.11 -5.80
C ARG A 157 0.94 1.49 -6.45
N VAL A 158 0.61 1.58 -7.74
CA VAL A 158 0.61 2.84 -8.49
C VAL A 158 -0.34 3.87 -7.87
N VAL A 159 -1.53 3.45 -7.42
CA VAL A 159 -2.49 4.34 -6.78
C VAL A 159 -1.98 4.85 -5.43
N LEU A 160 -1.47 3.96 -4.59
CA LEU A 160 -0.96 4.31 -3.25
C LEU A 160 0.31 5.18 -3.32
N GLU A 161 1.23 4.89 -4.23
CA GLU A 161 2.43 5.71 -4.43
C GLU A 161 2.11 7.11 -4.92
N ARG A 162 1.11 7.27 -5.81
CA ARG A 162 0.62 8.60 -6.23
C ARG A 162 0.00 9.39 -5.08
N MET A 163 -0.48 8.70 -4.05
CA MET A 163 -0.94 9.32 -2.81
C MET A 163 0.17 9.49 -1.78
N GLY A 164 1.41 9.15 -2.15
CA GLY A 164 2.54 9.25 -1.26
C GLY A 164 2.56 8.23 -0.12
N LYS A 165 1.93 7.08 -0.35
CA LYS A 165 1.88 5.97 0.60
C LYS A 165 2.94 4.94 0.27
N THR A 166 3.42 4.28 1.32
CA THR A 166 4.42 3.21 1.24
C THR A 166 3.75 1.89 1.59
N LEU A 167 3.85 0.93 0.67
CA LEU A 167 3.26 -0.39 0.86
C LEU A 167 4.23 -1.25 1.67
N PHE A 168 3.71 -2.06 2.59
CA PHE A 168 4.48 -3.09 3.25
C PHE A 168 3.70 -4.39 3.38
N PHE A 169 4.43 -5.50 3.43
CA PHE A 169 3.88 -6.81 3.74
C PHE A 169 4.22 -7.18 5.17
N ARG A 170 3.24 -7.73 5.87
CA ARG A 170 3.41 -8.16 7.26
C ARG A 170 3.92 -9.59 7.30
N SER A 171 4.95 -9.82 8.11
CA SER A 171 5.36 -11.17 8.51
C SER A 171 4.56 -11.56 9.75
N GLY A 172 3.70 -12.59 9.65
CA GLY A 172 2.90 -13.12 10.76
C GLY A 172 1.40 -12.80 10.71
N GLU A 173 0.67 -13.34 11.70
CA GLU A 173 -0.81 -13.30 11.75
C GLU A 173 -1.37 -12.13 12.59
N GLU A 174 -0.59 -11.61 13.55
CA GLU A 174 -1.04 -10.55 14.46
C GLU A 174 -0.95 -9.16 13.83
N PRO A 175 -2.01 -8.33 13.88
CA PRO A 175 -2.05 -7.04 13.20
C PRO A 175 -1.06 -6.05 13.80
N LEU A 176 -0.39 -5.27 12.95
CA LEU A 176 0.42 -4.15 13.41
C LEU A 176 -0.50 -3.03 13.93
N ILE A 177 -0.57 -2.89 15.26
CA ILE A 177 -1.28 -1.83 15.94
C ILE A 177 -0.24 -0.92 16.59
N LEU A 178 -0.22 0.35 16.17
CA LEU A 178 0.72 1.32 16.69
C LEU A 178 0.27 1.85 18.04
N SER A 179 1.20 1.92 19.00
CA SER A 179 1.04 2.65 20.26
C SER A 179 0.90 4.16 20.01
N GLU A 180 0.50 4.92 21.02
CA GLU A 180 0.36 6.38 20.91
C GLU A 180 1.71 7.04 20.59
N ASP A 181 2.78 6.68 21.30
CA ASP A 181 4.14 7.16 21.04
C ASP A 181 4.57 6.90 19.59
N GLN A 182 4.32 5.68 19.09
CA GLN A 182 4.67 5.30 17.72
C GLN A 182 3.89 6.08 16.65
N ARG A 183 2.65 6.50 16.95
CA ARG A 183 1.85 7.35 16.08
C ARG A 183 2.39 8.77 16.08
N GLU A 184 2.78 9.29 17.25
CA GLU A 184 3.34 10.62 17.40
C GLU A 184 4.71 10.76 16.72
N GLU A 185 5.60 9.77 16.90
CA GLU A 185 6.88 9.71 16.21
C GLU A 185 6.71 9.74 14.68
N ARG A 186 5.81 8.90 14.14
CA ARG A 186 5.50 8.88 12.70
C ARG A 186 4.90 10.19 12.21
N LYS A 187 4.01 10.80 13.00
CA LYS A 187 3.43 12.11 12.70
C LYS A 187 4.51 13.18 12.60
N ASN A 188 5.43 13.24 13.56
CA ASN A 188 6.51 14.21 13.56
C ASN A 188 7.45 14.01 12.38
N ALA A 189 7.87 12.77 12.11
CA ALA A 189 8.71 12.43 10.97
C ALA A 189 8.05 12.83 9.63
N ARG A 190 6.75 12.58 9.49
CA ARG A 190 5.99 12.94 8.29
C ARG A 190 5.88 14.46 8.11
N LEU A 191 5.63 15.19 9.19
CA LEU A 191 5.57 16.66 9.16
C LEU A 191 6.92 17.29 8.80
N GLU A 192 8.02 16.75 9.33
CA GLU A 192 9.38 17.17 8.96
C GLU A 192 9.66 16.90 7.48
N GLN A 193 9.30 15.72 6.98
CA GLN A 193 9.44 15.38 5.57
C GLN A 193 8.66 16.36 4.67
N ILE A 194 7.43 16.72 5.03
CA ILE A 194 6.61 17.67 4.27
C ILE A 194 7.26 19.06 4.24
N LYS A 195 7.82 19.52 5.38
CA LYS A 195 8.55 20.80 5.46
C LYS A 195 9.79 20.82 4.57
N ILE A 196 10.56 19.73 4.55
CA ILE A 196 11.79 19.60 3.74
C ILE A 196 11.46 19.62 2.24
N THR A 197 10.37 18.98 1.83
CA THR A 197 10.06 18.75 0.40
C THR A 197 9.41 19.96 -0.30
N SER A 198 9.07 21.04 0.41
CA SER A 198 8.67 22.37 -0.12
C SER A 198 7.74 22.35 -1.36
N GLY A 199 6.75 21.46 -1.40
CA GLY A 199 5.75 21.43 -2.48
C GLY A 199 6.26 20.96 -3.86
N VAL A 200 7.42 20.31 -3.94
CA VAL A 200 7.89 19.66 -5.17
C VAL A 200 7.37 18.22 -5.20
N ASP A 201 6.92 17.78 -6.38
CA ASP A 201 6.24 16.50 -6.63
C ASP A 201 6.86 15.30 -5.90
N PHE A 202 5.95 14.46 -5.41
CA PHE A 202 6.15 13.33 -4.52
C PHE A 202 7.12 12.29 -5.09
N HIS A 203 8.42 12.51 -4.94
CA HIS A 203 9.44 11.47 -5.04
C HIS A 203 9.87 11.10 -3.62
N LEU A 204 9.47 9.91 -3.16
CA LEU A 204 9.97 9.27 -1.94
C LEU A 204 11.49 9.08 -2.06
N SER A 205 12.26 10.11 -1.71
CA SER A 205 13.72 10.09 -1.77
C SER A 205 14.37 9.73 -0.43
N ASN A 206 13.62 9.45 0.64
CA ASN A 206 14.17 9.12 1.95
C ASN A 206 13.55 7.84 2.52
N GLY A 207 14.41 6.98 3.07
CA GLY A 207 14.14 5.60 3.47
C GLY A 207 12.99 5.40 4.45
N ILE A 208 12.46 4.19 4.42
CA ILE A 208 11.42 3.69 5.34
C ILE A 208 11.93 3.84 6.78
N PRO A 209 11.26 4.60 7.67
CA PRO A 209 11.63 4.62 9.08
C PRO A 209 11.52 3.21 9.67
N MET A 210 12.52 2.79 10.46
CA MET A 210 12.55 1.43 11.01
C MET A 210 11.26 1.10 11.76
N LEU A 211 10.60 0.03 11.34
CA LEU A 211 9.34 -0.46 11.93
C LEU A 211 9.54 -1.17 13.30
N SER A 212 10.78 -1.25 13.80
CA SER A 212 11.11 -1.90 15.06
C SER A 212 10.68 -1.09 16.28
N HIS A 213 10.07 -1.75 17.26
CA HIS A 213 9.69 -1.19 18.56
C HIS A 213 10.43 -1.90 19.69
N ARG A 214 10.66 -1.19 20.81
CA ARG A 214 11.23 -1.79 22.03
C ARG A 214 10.27 -2.86 22.56
N GLY A 215 10.55 -4.11 22.22
CA GLY A 215 9.70 -5.28 22.52
C GLY A 215 9.77 -6.35 21.43
N ASN A 216 10.02 -5.96 20.18
CA ASN A 216 10.48 -6.85 19.11
C ASN A 216 11.89 -6.42 18.72
N VAL A 217 12.85 -6.80 19.56
CA VAL A 217 14.26 -6.75 19.21
C VAL A 217 14.49 -7.94 18.28
N ALA A 218 14.76 -7.68 17.00
CA ALA A 218 15.43 -8.68 16.17
C ALA A 218 16.67 -9.16 16.95
N PRO A 219 16.98 -10.47 16.98
CA PRO A 219 18.07 -10.99 17.82
C PRO A 219 19.31 -10.11 17.69
N LEU A 220 19.87 -9.68 18.82
CA LEU A 220 21.10 -8.89 18.83
C LEU A 220 22.17 -9.64 18.02
N GLN A 221 22.93 -8.90 17.22
CA GLN A 221 24.00 -9.39 16.35
C GLN A 221 25.05 -10.28 17.04
N ASP A 222 25.06 -10.35 18.37
CA ASP A 222 25.95 -11.20 19.15
C ASP A 222 25.43 -12.63 19.40
N ASP A 223 24.12 -12.89 19.31
CA ASP A 223 23.58 -14.26 19.46
C ASP A 223 23.58 -15.06 18.15
N ILE A 224 23.72 -14.38 17.01
CA ILE A 224 23.85 -15.00 15.67
C ILE A 224 25.27 -15.59 15.47
N ARG A 225 26.25 -15.17 16.27
CA ARG A 225 27.65 -15.61 16.14
C ARG A 225 27.91 -17.07 16.49
N ARG A 226 26.93 -17.82 16.99
CA ARG A 226 27.12 -19.22 17.41
C ARG A 226 26.49 -20.28 16.50
N LEU A 227 25.87 -19.89 15.38
CA LEU A 227 25.31 -20.85 14.43
C LEU A 227 25.78 -20.55 12.99
N ASN A 228 27.04 -20.91 12.75
CA ASN A 228 27.57 -21.39 11.47
C ASN A 228 27.48 -20.49 10.22
N SER A 229 28.49 -19.62 10.06
CA SER A 229 29.43 -19.62 8.93
C SER A 229 28.89 -19.92 7.52
N VAL A 230 28.23 -18.95 6.89
CA VAL A 230 28.37 -18.66 5.45
C VAL A 230 28.22 -17.14 5.31
N GLU A 231 29.31 -16.42 5.03
CA GLU A 231 29.20 -15.03 4.55
C GLU A 231 28.45 -15.08 3.22
N ILE A 232 27.16 -14.71 3.22
CA ILE A 232 26.41 -14.54 1.98
C ILE A 232 26.91 -13.24 1.38
N ASP A 233 27.83 -13.37 0.41
CA ASP A 233 28.34 -12.25 -0.37
C ASP A 233 27.16 -11.52 -1.06
N HIS A 234 26.94 -10.27 -0.66
CA HIS A 234 25.88 -9.39 -1.16
C HIS A 234 26.37 -8.46 -2.28
N ASP A 235 27.65 -8.54 -2.66
CA ASP A 235 28.25 -7.64 -3.63
C ASP A 235 27.94 -8.06 -5.05
N CYS A 236 27.76 -7.06 -5.91
CA CYS A 236 27.55 -7.26 -7.34
C CYS A 236 28.73 -8.06 -7.92
N ALA A 237 28.42 -9.20 -8.55
CA ALA A 237 29.44 -10.09 -9.12
C ALA A 237 30.23 -9.50 -10.31
N ILE A 238 29.91 -8.27 -10.72
CA ILE A 238 30.59 -7.56 -11.82
C ILE A 238 31.51 -6.46 -11.29
N CYS A 239 30.99 -5.56 -10.44
CA CYS A 239 31.79 -4.43 -9.96
C CYS A 239 32.42 -4.64 -8.58
N LEU A 240 31.94 -5.62 -7.81
CA LEU A 240 32.39 -5.92 -6.44
C LEU A 240 32.40 -4.69 -5.50
N ASP A 241 31.60 -3.67 -5.84
CA ASP A 241 31.62 -2.34 -5.22
C ASP A 241 30.23 -1.89 -4.76
N ARG A 242 29.18 -2.48 -5.33
CA ARG A 242 27.79 -2.14 -5.03
C ARG A 242 27.00 -3.39 -4.73
N LEU A 243 26.02 -3.27 -3.85
CA LEU A 243 25.11 -4.35 -3.51
C LEU A 243 24.29 -4.81 -4.73
N ARG A 244 23.94 -6.09 -4.74
CA ARG A 244 23.01 -6.66 -5.71
C ARG A 244 21.61 -6.07 -5.47
N ASP A 245 21.22 -5.12 -6.29
CA ASP A 245 19.93 -4.41 -6.20
C ASP A 245 19.10 -4.59 -7.48
N CYS A 246 19.32 -5.66 -8.23
CA CYS A 246 18.69 -5.86 -9.55
C CYS A 246 18.38 -7.34 -9.84
N LEU A 247 17.16 -7.62 -10.28
CA LEU A 247 16.73 -8.89 -10.87
C LEU A 247 16.83 -8.85 -12.40
N LEU A 248 17.42 -9.89 -12.98
CA LEU A 248 17.54 -10.04 -14.43
C LEU A 248 16.36 -10.84 -15.01
N GLN A 249 15.54 -10.24 -15.87
CA GLN A 249 14.42 -10.93 -16.52
C GLN A 249 14.86 -11.69 -17.77
N PRO A 250 14.35 -12.92 -18.00
CA PRO A 250 13.26 -13.58 -17.27
C PRO A 250 13.73 -14.52 -16.14
N CYS A 251 15.03 -14.62 -15.89
CA CYS A 251 15.60 -15.66 -15.03
C CYS A 251 15.52 -15.36 -13.52
N HIS A 252 15.18 -14.14 -13.13
CA HIS A 252 15.09 -13.69 -11.73
C HIS A 252 16.37 -13.84 -10.91
N HIS A 253 17.54 -13.98 -11.55
CA HIS A 253 18.80 -13.99 -10.81
C HIS A 253 19.15 -12.57 -10.34
N MET A 254 19.40 -12.45 -9.04
CA MET A 254 19.87 -11.23 -8.40
C MET A 254 21.39 -11.35 -8.17
N VAL A 255 22.17 -11.01 -9.19
CA VAL A 255 23.64 -11.22 -9.21
C VAL A 255 24.42 -9.91 -9.45
N THR A 256 23.74 -8.84 -9.86
CA THR A 256 24.35 -7.56 -10.22
C THR A 256 23.67 -6.38 -9.55
N CYS A 257 24.38 -5.25 -9.41
CA CYS A 257 23.74 -3.96 -9.21
C CYS A 257 23.08 -3.47 -10.51
N CYS A 258 22.14 -2.53 -10.42
CA CYS A 258 21.38 -1.97 -11.55
C CYS A 258 22.27 -1.38 -12.63
N ASN A 259 23.38 -0.73 -12.26
CA ASN A 259 24.30 -0.14 -13.22
C ASN A 259 25.02 -1.22 -14.03
N CYS A 260 25.49 -2.29 -13.37
CA CYS A 260 26.11 -3.41 -14.06
C CYS A 260 25.10 -4.19 -14.91
N ALA A 261 23.87 -4.35 -14.43
CA ALA A 261 22.79 -4.97 -15.19
C ALA A 261 22.44 -4.20 -16.47
N SER A 262 22.42 -2.86 -16.37
CA SER A 262 22.20 -1.97 -17.53
C SER A 262 23.30 -2.11 -18.58
N LEU A 263 24.56 -2.29 -18.13
CA LEU A 263 25.69 -2.54 -19.04
C LEU A 263 25.55 -3.89 -19.76
N LEU A 264 25.08 -4.94 -19.07
CA LEU A 264 24.83 -6.25 -19.68
C LEU A 264 23.77 -6.16 -20.77
N ILE A 265 22.64 -5.48 -20.51
CA ILE A 265 21.59 -5.25 -21.52
C ILE A 265 22.15 -4.49 -22.72
N ASN A 266 22.89 -3.39 -22.49
CA ASN A 266 23.45 -2.57 -23.57
C ASN A 266 24.43 -3.34 -24.46
N ARG A 267 25.17 -4.29 -23.87
CA ARG A 267 26.12 -5.16 -24.58
C ARG A 267 25.50 -6.42 -25.17
N ARG A 268 24.21 -6.67 -24.89
CA ARG A 268 23.49 -7.91 -25.22
C ARG A 268 24.16 -9.16 -24.62
N ASP A 269 24.74 -9.00 -23.44
CA ASP A 269 25.32 -10.09 -22.67
C ASP A 269 24.22 -10.85 -21.90
N GLY A 270 24.40 -12.16 -21.72
CA GLY A 270 23.48 -12.99 -20.93
C GLY A 270 23.68 -12.86 -19.43
N CYS A 271 22.73 -13.38 -18.65
CA CYS A 271 22.82 -13.44 -17.19
C CYS A 271 24.13 -14.13 -16.75
N PRO A 272 24.91 -13.55 -15.81
CA PRO A 272 26.15 -14.14 -15.32
C PRO A 272 25.99 -15.52 -14.68
N ILE A 273 24.79 -15.86 -14.20
CA ILE A 273 24.49 -17.15 -13.57
C ILE A 273 24.07 -18.19 -14.62
N CYS A 274 22.98 -17.93 -15.34
CA CYS A 274 22.36 -18.94 -16.21
C CYS A 274 22.61 -18.72 -17.71
N ARG A 275 23.34 -17.65 -18.09
CA ARG A 275 23.63 -17.24 -19.47
C ARG A 275 22.41 -16.94 -20.34
N GLN A 276 21.22 -16.91 -19.73
CA GLN A 276 19.99 -16.56 -20.43
C GLN A 276 19.99 -15.09 -20.86
N ASN A 277 19.41 -14.81 -22.03
CA ASN A 277 19.34 -13.44 -22.55
C ASN A 277 18.53 -12.54 -21.61
N ILE A 278 19.06 -11.35 -21.33
CA ILE A 278 18.45 -10.38 -20.41
C ILE A 278 17.55 -9.47 -21.24
N THR A 279 16.25 -9.47 -20.93
CA THR A 279 15.24 -8.68 -21.64
C THR A 279 14.89 -7.39 -20.90
N GLU A 280 14.91 -7.45 -19.57
CA GLU A 280 14.55 -6.35 -18.69
C GLU A 280 15.31 -6.49 -17.36
N ILE A 281 15.44 -5.38 -16.65
CA ILE A 281 16.00 -5.30 -15.31
C ILE A 281 14.99 -4.72 -14.33
N ILE A 282 14.79 -5.39 -13.20
CA ILE A 282 13.91 -4.91 -12.13
C ILE A 282 14.77 -4.54 -10.93
N ARG A 283 14.70 -3.28 -10.51
CA ARG A 283 15.42 -2.80 -9.33
C ARG A 283 14.76 -3.32 -8.05
N VAL A 284 15.56 -3.87 -7.15
CA VAL A 284 15.17 -4.37 -5.83
C VAL A 284 15.73 -3.43 -4.78
N TYR A 285 14.88 -2.96 -3.87
CA TYR A 285 15.28 -2.14 -2.74
C TYR A 285 15.34 -3.02 -1.48
N HIS A 286 16.48 -3.01 -0.79
CA HIS A 286 16.66 -3.72 0.48
C HIS A 286 16.31 -2.79 1.65
N SER A 287 15.74 -3.36 2.72
CA SER A 287 15.35 -2.67 3.96
C SER A 287 16.50 -2.57 4.95
#